data_AF-A0A846WXL8-F1
#
_entry.id   AF-A0A846WXL8-F1
#
_cell.length_a   1.000
_cell.length_b   1.000
_cell.length_c   1.000
_cell.angle_alpha   90.00
_cell.angle_beta   90.00
_cell.angle_gamma   90.00
#
_symmetry.space_group_name_H-M   'P 1'
#
loop_
_entity.id
_entity.type
_entity.pdbx_description
1 polymer ?
#
loop_
_entity_poly.entity_id
_entity_poly.type
_entity_poly.pdbx_seq_one_letter_code
_entity_poly.pdbx_strand_id
1 'polypeptide(L)'
;MSIDCGQLRGALSADLDGEQGSADAVNAQNHLNSCPACRRWYTEMTRINRRLRLTAVPDTAPAQGFTERVLGLIDLKTVCGCGDRCGCSEPCGCGDLCVCRQGT
;
A
#
# COMPACT_ATOMS: atom_id res chain seq x y z
N MET A 1 -5.13 3.10 -34.16
CA MET A 1 -6.02 2.69 -33.06
C MET A 1 -6.11 3.87 -32.10
N SER A 2 -7.24 4.58 -32.09
CA SER A 2 -7.41 5.76 -31.22
C SER A 2 -7.54 5.27 -29.78
N ILE A 3 -6.53 5.57 -28.97
CA ILE A 3 -6.50 5.27 -27.55
C ILE A 3 -7.73 5.89 -26.87
N ASP A 4 -8.49 5.07 -26.13
CA ASP A 4 -9.73 5.48 -25.46
C ASP A 4 -9.46 6.37 -24.23
N CYS A 5 -10.28 7.41 -24.08
CA CYS A 5 -10.23 8.32 -22.95
C CYS A 5 -10.45 7.60 -21.62
N GLY A 6 -11.27 6.54 -21.58
CA GLY A 6 -11.54 5.76 -20.37
C GLY A 6 -10.27 5.10 -19.82
N GLN A 7 -9.57 4.35 -20.67
CA GLN A 7 -8.30 3.70 -20.30
C GLN A 7 -7.27 4.73 -19.80
N LEU A 8 -7.19 5.89 -20.46
CA LEU A 8 -6.16 6.88 -20.17
C LEU A 8 -6.48 7.70 -18.93
N ARG A 9 -7.75 7.89 -18.60
CA ARG A 9 -8.15 8.41 -17.29
C ARG A 9 -7.76 7.46 -16.16
N GLY A 10 -7.83 6.15 -16.38
CA GLY A 10 -7.34 5.16 -15.42
C GLY A 10 -5.85 5.33 -15.13
N ALA A 11 -5.02 5.37 -16.19
CA ALA A 11 -3.58 5.60 -16.07
C ALA A 11 -3.25 6.96 -15.40
N LEU A 12 -3.97 8.03 -15.75
CA LEU A 12 -3.80 9.35 -15.14
C LEU A 12 -4.24 9.39 -13.67
N SER A 13 -5.23 8.59 -13.27
CA SER A 13 -5.61 8.46 -11.86
C SER A 13 -4.51 7.78 -11.07
N ALA A 14 -3.96 6.68 -11.61
CA ALA A 14 -2.85 5.96 -10.98
C ALA A 14 -1.63 6.87 -10.73
N ASP A 15 -1.39 7.85 -11.60
CA ASP A 15 -0.34 8.86 -11.40
C ASP A 15 -0.61 9.76 -10.17
N LEU A 16 -1.86 10.20 -9.97
CA LEU A 16 -2.24 11.00 -8.79
C LEU A 16 -2.10 10.22 -7.47
N ASP A 17 -2.25 8.90 -7.54
CA ASP A 17 -2.15 7.98 -6.41
C ASP A 17 -0.70 7.49 -6.18
N GLY A 18 0.20 7.68 -7.15
CA GLY A 18 1.59 7.24 -7.09
C GLY A 18 1.81 5.78 -7.50
N GLU A 19 0.86 5.18 -8.21
CA GLU A 19 0.84 3.77 -8.62
C GLU A 19 1.19 3.56 -10.10
N GLN A 20 1.45 4.65 -10.85
CA GLN A 20 1.65 4.57 -12.30
C GLN A 20 3.00 3.96 -12.70
N GLY A 21 2.97 3.02 -13.66
CA GLY A 21 4.16 2.48 -14.33
C GLY A 21 4.70 3.35 -15.46
N SER A 22 5.97 3.17 -15.84
CA SER A 22 6.68 4.03 -16.82
C SER A 22 6.09 4.01 -18.24
N ALA A 23 5.61 2.85 -18.72
CA ALA A 23 4.98 2.73 -20.04
C ALA A 23 3.62 3.45 -20.12
N ASP A 24 2.86 3.43 -19.02
CA ASP A 24 1.56 4.10 -18.93
C ASP A 24 1.70 5.62 -18.87
N ALA A 25 2.77 6.12 -18.21
CA ALA A 25 3.08 7.54 -18.12
C ALA A 25 3.27 8.20 -19.50
N VAL A 26 4.02 7.56 -20.40
CA VAL A 26 4.29 8.11 -21.74
C VAL A 26 3.01 8.21 -22.58
N ASN A 27 2.19 7.16 -22.58
CA ASN A 27 0.93 7.15 -23.32
C ASN A 27 -0.07 8.16 -22.75
N ALA A 28 -0.15 8.27 -21.42
CA ALA A 28 -0.98 9.25 -20.73
C ALA A 28 -0.57 10.69 -21.07
N GLN A 29 0.72 10.99 -21.04
CA GLN A 29 1.22 12.32 -21.39
C GLN A 29 0.93 12.68 -22.87
N ASN A 30 1.14 11.73 -23.78
CA ASN A 30 0.80 11.92 -25.20
C ASN A 30 -0.70 12.16 -25.42
N HIS A 31 -1.55 11.46 -24.66
CA HIS A 31 -2.99 11.68 -24.71
C HIS A 31 -3.39 13.05 -24.14
N LEU A 32 -2.78 13.48 -23.04
CA LEU A 32 -3.00 14.84 -22.51
C LEU A 32 -2.63 15.90 -23.55
N ASN A 33 -1.56 15.71 -24.32
CA ASN A 33 -1.16 16.65 -25.38
C ASN A 33 -2.20 16.79 -26.49
N SER A 34 -2.92 15.73 -26.82
CA SER A 34 -3.87 15.68 -27.94
C SER A 34 -5.36 15.80 -27.55
N CYS A 35 -5.73 15.58 -26.28
CA CYS A 35 -7.12 15.54 -25.83
C CYS A 35 -7.46 16.66 -24.83
N PRO A 36 -8.13 17.75 -25.26
CA PRO A 36 -8.53 18.86 -24.37
C PRO A 36 -9.50 18.44 -23.26
N ALA A 37 -10.33 17.42 -23.48
CA ALA A 37 -11.26 16.92 -22.48
C ALA A 37 -10.52 16.24 -21.32
N CYS A 38 -9.56 15.36 -21.61
CA CYS A 38 -8.74 14.71 -20.59
C CYS A 38 -7.80 15.70 -19.90
N ARG A 39 -7.29 16.71 -20.61
CA ARG A 39 -6.51 17.80 -20.00
C ARG A 39 -7.30 18.55 -18.93
N ARG A 40 -8.52 19.01 -19.26
CA ARG A 40 -9.40 19.70 -18.31
C ARG A 40 -9.75 18.82 -17.11
N TRP A 41 -10.11 17.56 -17.37
CA TRP A 41 -10.43 16.61 -16.32
C TRP A 41 -9.24 16.38 -15.38
N TYR A 42 -8.05 16.15 -15.93
CA TYR A 42 -6.85 15.87 -15.13
C TYR A 42 -6.45 17.09 -14.29
N THR A 43 -6.50 18.30 -14.85
CA THR A 43 -6.27 19.54 -14.08
C THR A 43 -7.20 19.66 -12.87
N GLU A 44 -8.48 19.33 -13.02
CA GLU A 44 -9.43 19.36 -11.90
C GLU A 44 -9.14 18.26 -10.87
N MET A 45 -8.79 17.06 -11.31
CA MET A 45 -8.44 15.97 -10.41
C MET A 45 -7.14 16.24 -9.65
N THR A 46 -6.12 16.83 -10.27
CA THR A 46 -4.91 17.28 -9.57
C THR A 46 -5.24 18.31 -8.49
N ARG A 47 -6.16 19.25 -8.76
CA ARG A 47 -6.61 20.26 -7.79
C ARG A 47 -7.27 19.61 -6.58
N ILE A 48 -8.16 18.63 -6.81
CA ILE A 48 -8.84 17.87 -5.75
C ILE A 48 -7.84 17.02 -4.96
N ASN A 49 -6.97 16.24 -5.64
CA ASN A 49 -5.97 15.39 -5.00
C ASN A 49 -5.04 16.22 -4.10
N ARG A 50 -4.56 17.39 -4.57
CA ARG A 50 -3.77 18.31 -3.76
C ARG A 50 -4.53 18.78 -2.52
N ARG A 51 -5.82 19.12 -2.66
CA ARG A 51 -6.64 19.52 -1.50
C ARG A 51 -6.76 18.38 -0.50
N LEU A 52 -7.02 17.15 -0.95
CA LEU A 52 -7.11 15.98 -0.08
C LEU A 52 -5.80 15.74 0.67
N ARG A 53 -4.64 15.78 -0.03
CA ARG A 53 -3.32 15.59 0.58
C ARG A 53 -2.94 16.66 1.61
N LEU A 54 -3.41 17.90 1.43
CA LEU A 54 -3.10 19.01 2.33
C LEU A 54 -4.16 19.26 3.41
N THR A 55 -5.30 18.58 3.32
CA THR A 55 -6.32 18.69 4.36
C THR A 55 -5.83 17.88 5.55
N ALA A 56 -5.60 18.55 6.68
CA ALA A 56 -5.30 17.88 7.93
C ALA A 56 -6.48 16.96 8.27
N VAL A 57 -6.26 15.65 8.19
CA VAL A 57 -7.16 14.68 8.78
C VAL A 57 -6.97 14.78 10.30
N PRO A 58 -8.04 14.80 11.10
CA PRO A 58 -7.90 14.66 12.54
C PRO A 58 -6.99 13.47 12.84
N ASP A 59 -6.17 13.56 13.88
CA ASP A 59 -5.38 12.42 14.32
C ASP A 59 -6.35 11.34 14.80
N THR A 60 -6.76 10.46 13.89
CA THR A 60 -7.61 9.32 14.18
C THR A 60 -6.71 8.24 14.72
N ALA A 61 -6.41 8.32 16.01
CA ALA A 61 -5.86 7.18 16.72
C ALA A 61 -6.76 5.96 16.43
N PRO A 62 -6.19 4.78 16.16
CA PRO A 62 -6.96 3.56 16.02
C PRO A 62 -7.88 3.37 17.22
N ALA A 63 -9.06 2.80 17.01
CA ALA A 63 -9.99 2.49 18.09
C ALA A 63 -9.27 1.74 19.23
N GLN A 64 -9.65 2.01 20.48
CA GLN A 64 -9.06 1.35 21.64
C GLN A 64 -9.02 -0.18 21.44
N GLY A 65 -7.88 -0.79 21.78
CA GLY A 65 -7.68 -2.23 21.62
C GLY A 65 -7.36 -2.69 20.19
N PHE A 66 -7.18 -1.78 19.22
CA PHE A 66 -6.90 -2.14 17.82
C PHE A 66 -5.61 -2.95 17.69
N THR A 67 -4.55 -2.54 18.38
CA THR A 67 -3.26 -3.23 18.38
C THR A 67 -3.43 -4.68 18.84
N GLU A 68 -4.10 -4.90 19.97
CA GLU A 68 -4.34 -6.21 20.55
C GLU A 68 -5.17 -7.09 19.62
N ARG A 69 -6.21 -6.52 18.98
CA ARG A 69 -7.02 -7.24 17.98
C ARG A 69 -6.20 -7.64 16.76
N VAL A 70 -5.39 -6.75 16.21
CA VAL A 70 -4.56 -7.03 15.03
C VAL A 70 -3.48 -8.05 15.35
N LEU A 71 -2.80 -7.92 16.49
CA LEU A 71 -1.81 -8.90 16.93
C LEU A 71 -2.43 -10.28 17.16
N GLY A 72 -3.66 -10.34 17.65
CA GLY A 72 -4.40 -11.61 17.79
C GLY A 72 -4.76 -12.30 16.47
N LEU A 73 -4.73 -11.59 15.33
CA LEU A 73 -4.94 -12.17 13.99
C LEU A 73 -3.66 -12.77 13.39
N ILE A 74 -2.49 -12.44 13.95
CA ILE A 74 -1.21 -12.93 13.46
C ILE A 74 -0.89 -14.23 14.19
N ASP A 75 -0.77 -15.33 13.44
CA ASP A 75 -0.17 -16.53 14.00
C ASP A 75 1.35 -16.33 14.16
N LEU A 76 1.77 -15.87 15.33
CA LEU A 76 3.17 -15.62 15.66
C LEU A 76 4.06 -16.88 15.48
N LYS A 77 3.49 -18.09 15.43
CA LYS A 77 4.23 -19.32 15.13
C LYS A 77 4.81 -19.31 13.70
N THR A 78 4.11 -18.69 12.76
CA THR A 78 4.58 -18.51 11.38
C THR A 78 5.64 -17.41 11.25
N VAL A 79 5.56 -16.37 12.11
CA VAL A 79 6.50 -15.24 12.12
C VAL A 79 7.86 -15.63 12.71
N CYS A 80 7.88 -16.53 13.70
CA CYS A 80 9.07 -17.11 14.32
C CYS A 80 9.94 -17.95 13.34
N GLY A 81 9.43 -18.27 12.13
CA GLY A 81 10.03 -19.27 11.25
C GLY A 81 9.92 -20.69 11.80
N CYS A 82 9.09 -20.88 12.83
CA CYS A 82 9.01 -22.09 13.63
C CYS A 82 7.94 -23.08 13.08
N GLY A 83 7.07 -22.62 12.16
CA GLY A 83 6.07 -23.43 11.48
C GLY A 83 5.19 -24.26 12.43
N ASP A 84 4.51 -25.28 11.90
CA ASP A 84 3.71 -26.22 12.70
C ASP A 84 4.57 -27.23 13.49
N ARG A 85 5.88 -27.25 13.26
CA ARG A 85 6.84 -28.19 13.88
C ARG A 85 8.14 -27.47 14.23
N CYS A 86 8.21 -26.95 15.43
CA CYS A 86 9.48 -26.50 16.02
C CYS A 86 10.37 -27.73 16.29
N GLY A 87 11.60 -27.72 15.78
CA GLY A 87 12.60 -28.78 15.99
C GLY A 87 13.44 -28.62 17.27
N CYS A 88 13.11 -27.67 18.14
CA CYS A 88 13.77 -27.52 19.43
C CYS A 88 13.31 -28.66 20.36
N SER A 89 14.24 -29.37 20.99
CA SER A 89 13.93 -30.21 22.15
C SER A 89 13.38 -29.32 23.27
N GLU A 90 12.34 -29.76 23.96
CA GLU A 90 11.75 -29.00 25.06
C GLU A 90 12.80 -28.61 26.12
N PRO A 91 12.72 -27.40 26.73
CA PRO A 91 11.72 -26.34 26.53
C PRO A 91 12.15 -25.25 25.52
N CYS A 92 11.26 -24.90 24.58
CA CYS A 92 11.44 -23.78 23.65
C CYS A 92 10.93 -22.48 24.29
N GLY A 93 11.80 -21.46 24.41
CA GLY A 93 11.42 -20.14 24.90
C GLY A 93 11.31 -19.12 23.76
N CYS A 94 10.12 -18.56 23.54
CA CYS A 94 9.91 -17.46 22.60
C CYS A 94 10.20 -16.11 23.30
N GLY A 95 10.95 -15.21 22.65
CA GLY A 95 11.28 -13.86 23.16
C GLY A 95 11.84 -12.93 22.08
N ASP A 96 12.14 -11.67 22.44
CA ASP A 96 12.36 -10.53 21.52
C ASP A 96 13.55 -10.64 20.54
N LEU A 97 14.39 -11.64 20.68
CA LEU A 97 15.40 -12.01 19.69
C LEU A 97 15.28 -13.52 19.51
N CYS A 98 14.68 -13.96 18.39
CA CYS A 98 14.58 -15.37 18.01
C CYS A 98 15.99 -15.98 17.89
N VAL A 99 16.49 -16.53 18.99
CA VAL A 99 17.73 -17.30 19.02
C VAL A 99 17.43 -18.58 19.78
N CYS A 100 17.55 -19.73 19.11
CA CYS A 100 17.57 -21.03 19.79
C CYS A 100 18.71 -21.04 20.80
N ARG A 101 18.44 -20.73 22.07
CA ARG A 101 19.41 -20.92 23.14
C ARG A 101 19.46 -22.41 23.45
N GLN A 102 20.43 -23.11 22.87
CA GLN A 102 20.79 -24.45 23.34
C GLN A 102 21.14 -24.33 24.83
N GLY A 103 20.42 -25.05 25.69
CA GLY A 103 20.72 -25.11 27.11
C GLY A 103 22.16 -25.60 27.31
N THR A 104 22.86 -25.00 28.27
CA THR A 104 24.18 -25.44 28.75
C THR A 104 24.15 -26.88 29.26
#